data_AF-A0A968MLB3-F1
#
_entry.id   AF-A0A968MLB3-F1
#
_cell.length_a   1.000
_cell.length_b   1.000
_cell.length_c   1.000
_cell.angle_alpha   90.00
_cell.angle_beta   90.00
_cell.angle_gamma   90.00
#
_symmetry.space_group_name_H-M   'P 1'
#
loop_
_entity.id
_entity.type
_entity.pdbx_description
1 polymer ?
#
loop_
_entity_poly.entity_id
_entity_poly.type
_entity_poly.pdbx_seq_one_letter_code
_entity_poly.pdbx_strand_id
1 'polypeptide(L)'
;MKGSSASICASDLGEPVRGILLTAAGAASRTQLLEDPISGTIEVQLATSTVARARSDGFDYEPTANSILFFGDANLPAGTRFRVAYQRFRRLAN
;
A
#
# COMPACT_ATOMS: atom_id res chain seq x y z
N MET A 1 -6.62 -3.62 16.98
CA MET A 1 -6.96 -2.45 16.14
C MET A 1 -5.73 -1.58 16.02
N LYS A 2 -5.28 -1.24 14.80
CA LYS A 2 -4.22 -0.26 14.60
C LYS A 2 -4.89 1.11 14.46
N GLY A 3 -4.60 2.03 15.38
CA GLY A 3 -5.07 3.40 15.34
C GLY A 3 -3.90 4.35 15.10
N SER A 4 -4.16 5.47 14.43
CA SER A 4 -3.23 6.59 14.36
C SER A 4 -3.56 7.59 15.48
N SER A 5 -2.55 8.20 16.08
CA SER A 5 -2.72 9.30 17.04
C SER A 5 -1.85 10.49 16.63
N ALA A 6 -2.38 11.70 16.81
CA ALA A 6 -1.66 12.94 16.53
C ALA A 6 -2.15 14.04 17.48
N SER A 7 -1.27 15.03 17.72
CA SER A 7 -1.62 16.21 18.52
C SER A 7 -2.32 17.25 17.64
N ILE A 8 -3.48 17.75 18.10
CA ILE A 8 -4.17 18.86 17.43
C ILE A 8 -3.37 20.18 17.51
N CYS A 9 -2.45 20.29 18.47
CA CYS A 9 -1.58 21.45 18.64
C CYS A 9 -0.28 21.34 17.84
N ALA A 10 -0.11 20.31 17.00
CA ALA A 10 1.08 20.17 16.16
C ALA A 10 1.15 21.34 15.17
N SER A 11 2.38 21.84 14.93
CA SER A 11 2.63 22.90 13.96
C SER A 11 2.33 22.48 12.51
N ASP A 12 2.26 21.16 12.26
CA ASP A 12 1.88 20.58 10.98
C ASP A 12 0.99 19.35 11.21
N LEU A 13 -0.20 19.36 10.61
CA LEU A 13 -1.17 18.26 10.64
C LEU A 13 -1.19 17.45 9.33
N GLY A 14 -0.39 17.85 8.34
CA GLY A 14 -0.35 17.25 7.01
C GLY A 14 -0.02 15.77 7.05
N GLU A 15 1.05 15.37 7.75
CA GLU A 15 1.46 13.96 7.84
C GLU A 15 0.43 13.07 8.56
N PRO A 16 -0.13 13.46 9.74
CA PRO A 16 -1.22 12.72 10.36
C PRO A 16 -2.45 12.54 9.46
N VAL A 17 -2.93 13.62 8.83
CA VAL A 17 -4.09 13.59 7.94
C VAL A 17 -3.80 12.69 6.73
N ARG A 18 -2.60 12.81 6.16
CA ARG A 18 -2.15 11.94 5.07
C ARG A 18 -2.14 10.47 5.49
N GLY A 19 -1.67 10.15 6.68
CA GLY A 19 -1.72 8.79 7.23
C GLY A 19 -3.15 8.24 7.29
N ILE A 20 -4.10 9.04 7.79
CA ILE A 20 -5.52 8.67 7.84
C ILE A 20 -6.07 8.40 6.44
N LEU A 21 -5.77 9.29 5.48
CA LEU A 21 -6.22 9.14 4.09
C LEU A 21 -5.66 7.86 3.43
N LEU A 22 -4.39 7.54 3.68
CA LEU A 22 -3.76 6.31 3.17
C LEU A 22 -4.42 5.06 3.76
N THR A 23 -4.67 5.03 5.06
CA THR A 23 -5.38 3.90 5.69
C THR A 23 -6.80 3.75 5.16
N ALA A 24 -7.53 4.86 4.98
CA ALA A 24 -8.88 4.83 4.40
C ALA A 24 -8.87 4.33 2.95
N ALA A 25 -7.92 4.79 2.14
CA ALA A 25 -7.73 4.33 0.77
C ALA A 25 -7.38 2.83 0.73
N GLY A 26 -6.48 2.36 1.61
CA GLY A 26 -6.14 0.95 1.75
C GLY A 26 -7.36 0.09 2.08
N ALA A 27 -8.16 0.51 3.07
CA ALA A 27 -9.37 -0.18 3.46
C ALA A 27 -10.44 -0.26 2.35
N ALA A 28 -10.53 0.78 1.51
CA ALA A 28 -11.43 0.83 0.36
C ALA A 28 -10.87 0.14 -0.89
N SER A 29 -9.59 -0.23 -0.89
CA SER A 29 -8.91 -0.77 -2.07
C SER A 29 -9.36 -2.19 -2.40
N ARG A 30 -9.36 -2.51 -3.69
CA ARG A 30 -9.63 -3.86 -4.23
C ARG A 30 -8.36 -4.65 -4.53
N THR A 31 -7.20 -4.13 -4.13
CA THR A 31 -5.86 -4.68 -4.41
C THR A 31 -5.28 -5.40 -3.20
N GLN A 32 -6.14 -5.98 -2.37
CA GLN A 32 -5.75 -6.72 -1.17
C GLN A 32 -4.96 -7.98 -1.55
N LEU A 33 -3.86 -8.21 -0.85
CA LEU A 33 -3.05 -9.41 -1.02
C LEU A 33 -3.65 -10.57 -0.22
N LEU A 34 -3.46 -11.78 -0.72
CA LEU A 34 -4.00 -13.00 -0.09
C LEU A 34 -3.23 -13.39 1.18
N GLU A 35 -1.98 -12.97 1.30
CA GLU A 35 -1.09 -13.32 2.41
C GLU A 35 -0.33 -12.08 2.88
N ASP A 36 0.19 -12.11 4.11
CA ASP A 36 0.99 -11.02 4.67
C ASP A 36 2.41 -11.03 4.05
N PRO A 37 2.79 -10.00 3.26
CA PRO A 37 4.08 -9.95 2.60
C PRO A 37 5.19 -9.46 3.55
N ILE A 38 6.43 -9.84 3.25
CA ILE A 38 7.61 -9.06 3.68
C ILE A 38 7.65 -7.83 2.80
N SER A 39 7.17 -6.69 3.32
CA SER A 39 6.91 -5.45 2.56
C SER A 39 8.03 -5.08 1.59
N GLY A 40 9.29 -5.10 2.03
CA GLY A 40 10.44 -4.70 1.20
C GLY A 40 10.70 -5.59 -0.02
N THR A 41 10.05 -6.74 -0.13
CA THR A 41 10.20 -7.68 -1.25
C THR A 41 9.08 -7.58 -2.27
N ILE A 42 8.07 -6.73 -2.03
CA ILE A 42 6.96 -6.57 -2.97
C ILE A 42 7.47 -5.86 -4.23
N GLU A 43 7.22 -6.48 -5.37
CA GLU A 43 7.36 -5.92 -6.70
C GLU A 43 6.00 -5.92 -7.41
N VAL A 44 5.69 -4.83 -8.10
CA VAL A 44 4.47 -4.67 -8.88
C VAL A 44 4.82 -4.53 -10.35
N GLN A 45 4.19 -5.35 -11.19
CA GLN A 45 4.42 -5.35 -12.63
C GLN A 45 3.12 -5.11 -13.40
N LEU A 46 3.19 -4.24 -14.39
CA LEU A 46 2.22 -4.13 -15.47
C LEU A 46 2.59 -5.11 -16.60
N ALA A 47 1.78 -5.14 -17.67
CA ALA A 47 2.03 -6.01 -18.81
C ALA A 47 3.40 -5.77 -19.48
N THR A 48 3.92 -4.54 -19.41
CA THR A 48 5.11 -4.12 -20.17
C THR A 48 6.18 -3.45 -19.31
N SER A 49 5.95 -3.26 -18.01
CA SER A 49 6.85 -2.49 -17.14
C SER A 49 6.71 -2.88 -15.67
N THR A 50 7.71 -2.52 -14.89
CA THR A 50 7.66 -2.57 -13.42
C THR A 50 7.24 -1.20 -12.90
N VAL A 51 6.39 -1.17 -11.89
CA VAL A 51 5.96 0.06 -11.20
C VAL A 51 6.94 0.34 -10.07
N ALA A 52 7.51 1.55 -10.03
CA ALA A 52 8.44 1.94 -8.96
C ALA A 52 7.72 2.02 -7.61
N ARG A 53 8.43 1.69 -6.52
CA ARG A 53 7.92 1.95 -5.17
C ARG A 53 8.14 3.41 -4.79
N ALA A 54 7.12 4.23 -4.99
CA ALA A 54 7.15 5.65 -4.66
C ALA A 54 5.73 6.17 -4.41
N ARG A 55 5.57 7.00 -3.37
CA ARG A 55 4.29 7.66 -3.05
C ARG A 55 4.00 8.91 -3.89
N SER A 56 4.97 9.36 -4.69
CA SER A 56 4.79 10.50 -5.61
C SER A 56 4.23 10.05 -6.95
N ASP A 57 4.79 8.98 -7.51
CA ASP A 57 4.36 8.37 -8.78
C ASP A 57 4.84 6.91 -8.81
N GLY A 58 3.93 5.97 -8.57
CA GLY A 58 4.28 4.56 -8.37
C GLY A 58 3.32 3.84 -7.45
N PHE A 59 3.83 2.87 -6.70
CA PHE A 59 3.06 2.14 -5.69
C PHE A 59 3.66 2.25 -4.29
N ASP A 60 2.83 1.98 -3.28
CA ASP A 60 3.28 1.62 -1.94
C ASP A 60 2.33 0.59 -1.31
N TYR A 61 2.76 -0.03 -0.21
CA TYR A 61 2.00 -1.04 0.52
C TYR A 61 1.40 -0.44 1.80
N GLU A 62 0.08 -0.56 1.97
CA GLU A 62 -0.61 -0.21 3.21
C GLU A 62 -0.80 -1.47 4.06
N PRO A 63 -0.08 -1.59 5.19
CA PRO A 63 -0.01 -2.83 5.96
C PRO A 63 -1.25 -3.13 6.82
N THR A 64 -2.14 -2.17 7.04
CA THR A 64 -3.33 -2.37 7.88
C THR A 64 -4.43 -3.12 7.13
N ALA A 65 -4.64 -2.77 5.86
CA ALA A 65 -5.58 -3.40 4.95
C ALA A 65 -4.93 -4.47 4.06
N ASN A 66 -3.63 -4.73 4.22
CA ASN A 66 -2.83 -5.63 3.38
C ASN A 66 -3.03 -5.35 1.88
N SER A 67 -2.88 -4.08 1.46
CA SER A 67 -3.28 -3.63 0.12
C SER A 67 -2.18 -2.85 -0.59
N ILE A 68 -2.19 -2.90 -1.92
CA ILE A 68 -1.30 -2.12 -2.79
C ILE A 68 -1.98 -0.82 -3.22
N LEU A 69 -1.41 0.32 -2.87
CA LEU A 69 -1.89 1.62 -3.30
C LEU A 69 -1.07 2.13 -4.47
N PHE A 70 -1.73 2.77 -5.42
CA PHE A 70 -1.10 3.42 -6.58
C PHE A 70 -1.22 4.95 -6.44
N PHE A 71 -0.17 5.65 -6.84
CA PHE A 71 -0.01 7.10 -6.66
C PHE A 71 0.37 7.76 -7.97
N GLY A 72 0.00 9.03 -8.12
CA GLY A 72 0.36 9.84 -9.29
C GLY A 72 -0.23 9.27 -10.59
N ASP A 73 0.57 9.32 -11.66
CA ASP A 73 0.19 8.83 -12.99
C ASP A 73 0.20 7.29 -13.06
N ALA A 74 0.86 6.63 -12.10
CA ALA A 74 0.74 5.20 -11.88
C ALA A 74 -0.64 4.77 -11.30
N ASN A 75 -1.55 5.71 -11.02
CA ASN A 75 -2.93 5.38 -10.67
C ASN A 75 -3.66 4.70 -11.83
N LEU A 76 -3.68 3.38 -11.79
CA LEU A 76 -4.13 2.55 -12.90
C LEU A 76 -5.64 2.74 -13.15
N PRO A 77 -6.08 2.88 -14.42
CA PRO A 77 -7.50 2.87 -14.76
C PRO A 77 -8.20 1.61 -14.24
N ALA A 78 -9.46 1.75 -13.85
CA ALA A 78 -10.27 0.62 -13.38
C ALA A 78 -10.29 -0.52 -14.41
N GLY A 79 -10.02 -1.75 -13.93
CA GLY A 79 -9.94 -2.94 -14.78
C GLY A 79 -8.55 -3.25 -15.34
N THR A 80 -7.56 -2.36 -15.14
CA THR A 80 -6.17 -2.63 -15.48
C THR A 80 -5.67 -3.84 -14.68
N ARG A 81 -5.04 -4.79 -15.39
CA ARG A 81 -4.42 -5.97 -14.77
C ARG A 81 -2.97 -5.66 -14.42
N PHE A 82 -2.59 -6.02 -13.21
CA PHE A 82 -1.20 -5.98 -12.74
C PHE A 82 -0.89 -7.28 -12.00
N ARG A 83 0.39 -7.54 -11.78
CA ARG A 83 0.90 -8.67 -11.01
C ARG A 83 1.64 -8.14 -9.80
N VAL A 84 1.56 -8.90 -8.70
CA VAL A 84 2.31 -8.62 -7.48
C VAL A 84 3.09 -9.89 -7.13
N ALA A 85 4.38 -9.74 -6.89
CA ALA A 85 5.21 -10.81 -6.34
C ALA A 85 5.82 -10.33 -5.01
N TYR A 86 5.93 -11.23 -4.04
CA TYR A 86 6.53 -10.94 -2.73
C TYR A 86 7.00 -12.22 -2.04
N GLN A 87 7.95 -12.06 -1.12
CA GLN A 87 8.28 -13.09 -0.14
C GLN A 87 7.38 -12.96 1.09
N ARG A 88 7.27 -14.04 1.85
CA ARG A 88 6.54 -14.09 3.12
C ARG A 88 7.26 -14.97 4.13
N PHE A 89 6.96 -14.78 5.41
CA PHE A 89 7.35 -15.74 6.42
C PHE A 89 6.51 -17.02 6.28
N ARG A 90 7.19 -18.17 6.27
CA ARG A 90 6.50 -19.45 6.38
C ARG A 90 6.05 -19.61 7.82
N ARG A 91 4.75 -19.81 8.06
CA ARG A 91 4.30 -20.24 9.39
C ARG A 91 4.94 -21.59 9.68
N LEU A 92 5.58 -21.72 10.82
CA LEU A 92 5.96 -23.02 11.35
C LEU A 92 4.65 -23.70 11.79
N ALA A 93 4.39 -24.90 11.28
CA ALA A 93 3.30 -25.71 11.81
C ALA A 93 3.67 -26.08 13.25
N ASN A 94 2.75 -25.81 14.19
CA ASN A 94 2.84 -26.34 15.55
C ASN A 94 2.53 -27.83 15.54
#